data_AF-A0A1Q9RVA9-F1
#
_entry.id   AF-A0A1Q9RVA9-F1
#
_cell.length_a   1.000
_cell.length_b   1.000
_cell.length_c   1.000
_cell.angle_alpha   90.00
_cell.angle_beta   90.00
_cell.angle_gamma   90.00
#
_symmetry.space_group_name_H-M   'P 1'
#
loop_
_entity.id
_entity.type
_entity.pdbx_description
1 polymer ?
#
loop_
_entity_poly.entity_id
_entity_poly.type
_entity_poly.pdbx_seq_one_letter_code
_entity_poly.pdbx_strand_id
1 'polypeptide(L)'
;MGAVRAQLAGVVPEQEIPERVMLLAALPRNRAGKPERRLLPRLAWGLPSGGGKGGAPMTRADWSLALRWLATALVLPVALGLGGVLWPGSTDLSAVPQPWATLFTGLYLAELAALVVGVGFLLLGRPAMVRQGRSPGLTTAAHLAIGWLLVSWWPQDNLYRLAAKDDWPQQATLVYVFNVTLMIAAAVVAVFATRPPRPAG
;
A
#
# COMPACT_ATOMS: atom_id res chain seq x y z
N MET A 1 -4.59 -21.08 -28.21
CA MET A 1 -4.82 -22.37 -27.49
C MET A 1 -6.19 -23.00 -27.74
N GLY A 2 -7.20 -22.28 -28.28
CA GLY A 2 -8.50 -22.88 -28.66
C GLY A 2 -8.47 -23.79 -29.90
N ALA A 3 -7.52 -23.60 -30.81
CA ALA A 3 -7.42 -24.36 -32.06
C ALA A 3 -7.18 -25.86 -31.86
N VAL A 4 -6.38 -26.26 -30.85
CA VAL A 4 -6.10 -27.67 -30.57
C VAL A 4 -7.34 -28.39 -30.02
N ARG A 5 -8.16 -27.72 -29.18
CA ARG A 5 -9.42 -28.30 -28.69
C ARG A 5 -10.45 -28.42 -29.80
N ALA A 6 -10.57 -27.41 -30.65
CA ALA A 6 -11.48 -27.45 -31.80
C ALA A 6 -11.12 -28.57 -32.79
N GLN A 7 -9.83 -28.88 -32.93
CA GLN A 7 -9.37 -29.97 -33.79
C GLN A 7 -9.52 -31.36 -33.16
N LEU A 8 -9.53 -31.46 -31.83
CA LEU A 8 -9.80 -32.71 -31.10
C LEU A 8 -11.30 -33.00 -30.99
N ALA A 9 -12.15 -31.97 -31.05
CA ALA A 9 -13.60 -32.10 -31.08
C ALA A 9 -14.02 -32.82 -32.38
N GLY A 10 -14.51 -34.06 -32.26
CA GLY A 10 -14.92 -34.91 -33.39
C GLY A 10 -13.95 -36.05 -33.72
N VAL A 11 -12.75 -36.08 -33.11
CA VAL A 11 -11.77 -37.17 -33.26
C VAL A 11 -11.76 -38.09 -32.05
N VAL A 12 -12.05 -37.55 -30.87
CA VAL A 12 -12.10 -38.27 -29.59
C VAL A 12 -13.45 -38.00 -28.90
N PRO A 13 -13.98 -38.95 -28.10
CA PRO A 13 -15.19 -38.71 -27.30
C PRO A 13 -15.03 -37.46 -26.45
N GLU A 14 -16.13 -36.72 -26.23
CA GLU A 14 -16.09 -35.42 -25.56
C GLU A 14 -15.49 -35.47 -24.14
N GLN A 15 -15.69 -36.59 -23.44
CA GLN A 15 -15.13 -36.89 -22.13
C GLN A 15 -13.59 -37.11 -22.11
N GLU A 16 -12.97 -37.32 -23.26
CA GLU A 16 -11.52 -37.53 -23.40
C GLU A 16 -10.79 -36.26 -23.87
N ILE A 17 -11.53 -35.18 -24.15
CA ILE A 17 -10.94 -33.89 -24.54
C ILE A 17 -10.30 -33.25 -23.30
N PRO A 18 -8.98 -33.00 -23.29
CA PRO A 18 -8.31 -32.45 -22.13
C PRO A 18 -8.82 -31.04 -21.79
N GLU A 19 -9.02 -30.79 -20.50
CA GLU A 19 -9.45 -29.48 -19.98
C GLU A 19 -8.39 -28.39 -20.22
N ARG A 20 -7.11 -28.75 -20.22
CA ARG A 20 -5.99 -27.83 -20.44
C ARG A 20 -4.89 -28.45 -21.29
N VAL A 21 -4.28 -27.64 -22.14
CA VAL A 21 -3.13 -27.99 -22.96
C VAL A 21 -2.02 -26.98 -22.66
N MET A 22 -0.81 -27.45 -22.35
CA MET A 22 0.38 -26.61 -22.22
C MET A 22 1.39 -26.98 -23.31
N LEU A 23 2.11 -25.97 -23.81
CA LEU A 23 3.24 -26.20 -24.70
C LEU A 23 4.50 -26.44 -23.86
N LEU A 24 5.18 -27.55 -24.13
CA LEU A 24 6.48 -27.87 -23.59
C LEU A 24 7.50 -27.72 -24.71
N ALA A 25 8.66 -27.11 -24.42
CA ALA A 25 9.75 -27.02 -25.39
C ALA A 25 10.29 -28.41 -25.76
N ALA A 26 10.30 -29.36 -24.81
CA ALA A 26 10.59 -30.77 -25.03
C ALA A 26 9.93 -31.62 -23.93
N LEU A 27 9.58 -32.86 -24.25
CA LEU A 27 9.10 -33.83 -23.26
C LEU A 27 10.26 -34.26 -22.35
N PRO A 28 10.13 -34.16 -21.01
CA PRO A 28 11.13 -34.68 -20.08
C PRO A 28 11.37 -36.18 -20.29
N ARG A 29 12.63 -36.59 -20.32
CA ARG A 29 13.06 -37.98 -20.54
C ARG A 29 14.02 -38.44 -19.43
N ASN A 30 13.99 -39.73 -19.11
CA ASN A 30 14.93 -40.34 -18.17
C ASN A 30 16.29 -40.64 -18.82
N ARG A 31 17.24 -41.17 -18.04
CA ARG A 31 18.59 -41.56 -18.54
C ARG A 31 18.58 -42.60 -19.68
N ALA A 32 17.49 -43.36 -19.83
CA ALA A 32 17.29 -44.32 -20.91
C ALA A 32 16.52 -43.74 -22.11
N GLY A 33 16.28 -42.43 -22.14
CA GLY A 33 15.58 -41.73 -23.22
C GLY A 33 14.05 -41.90 -23.24
N LYS A 34 13.45 -42.56 -22.25
CA LYS A 34 12.00 -42.76 -22.17
C LYS A 34 11.31 -41.55 -21.53
N PRO A 35 10.10 -41.15 -22.00
CA PRO A 35 9.36 -40.05 -21.39
C PRO A 35 9.08 -40.27 -19.91
N GLU A 36 9.39 -39.28 -19.07
CA GLU A 36 9.28 -39.39 -17.61
C GLU A 36 8.19 -38.46 -17.07
N ARG A 37 7.00 -39.03 -16.81
CA ARG A 37 5.81 -38.28 -16.38
C ARG A 37 5.97 -37.56 -15.04
N ARG A 38 6.83 -38.06 -14.15
CA ARG A 38 7.09 -37.45 -12.83
C ARG A 38 7.77 -36.09 -12.93
N LEU A 39 8.47 -35.84 -14.06
CA LEU A 39 9.17 -34.60 -14.34
C LEU A 39 8.30 -33.59 -15.09
N LEU A 40 7.05 -33.95 -15.43
CA LEU A 40 6.14 -32.99 -16.04
C LEU A 40 5.82 -31.87 -15.04
N PRO A 41 5.88 -30.60 -15.45
CA PRO A 41 5.44 -29.49 -14.62
C PRO A 41 4.00 -29.72 -14.15
N ARG A 42 3.77 -29.67 -12.84
CA ARG A 42 2.40 -29.73 -12.31
C ARG A 42 1.68 -28.46 -12.75
N LEU A 43 0.54 -28.64 -13.43
CA LEU A 43 -0.41 -27.56 -13.67
C LEU A 43 -0.91 -27.08 -12.29
N ALA A 44 -0.37 -25.97 -11.80
CA ALA A 44 -0.92 -25.33 -10.61
C ALA A 44 -2.35 -24.88 -10.93
N TRP A 45 -3.32 -25.38 -10.17
CA TRP A 45 -4.68 -24.88 -10.18
C TRP A 45 -4.69 -23.50 -9.50
N GLY A 46 -4.28 -22.47 -10.25
CA GLY A 46 -4.25 -21.10 -9.76
C GLY A 46 -2.95 -20.37 -10.08
N LEU A 47 -2.75 -20.00 -11.34
CA LEU A 47 -1.91 -18.86 -11.69
C LEU A 47 -2.72 -17.92 -12.59
N PRO A 48 -2.56 -16.58 -12.44
CA PRO A 48 -3.31 -15.62 -13.23
C PRO A 48 -2.94 -15.83 -14.70
N SER A 49 -3.95 -16.01 -15.53
CA SER A 49 -3.81 -16.09 -16.98
C SER A 49 -3.12 -14.81 -17.48
N GLY A 50 -1.88 -14.94 -17.92
CA GLY A 50 -1.16 -13.87 -18.58
C GLY A 50 -1.80 -13.51 -19.91
N GLY A 51 -1.97 -12.21 -20.14
CA GLY A 51 -1.90 -11.59 -21.46
C GLY A 51 -3.01 -11.91 -22.46
N GLY A 52 -4.25 -11.50 -22.16
CA GLY A 52 -5.30 -11.35 -23.18
C GLY A 52 -6.17 -10.13 -22.85
N LYS A 53 -6.56 -9.33 -23.85
CA LYS A 53 -7.59 -8.26 -23.78
C LYS A 53 -8.98 -8.87 -23.57
N GLY A 54 -9.13 -9.64 -22.50
CA GLY A 54 -10.33 -10.36 -22.11
C GLY A 54 -10.15 -10.73 -20.64
N GLY A 55 -10.18 -9.71 -19.78
CA GLY A 55 -10.01 -9.91 -18.35
C GLY A 55 -11.15 -10.76 -17.81
N ALA A 56 -10.81 -11.79 -17.03
CA ALA A 56 -11.79 -12.44 -16.18
C ALA A 56 -12.49 -11.37 -15.32
N PRO A 57 -13.79 -11.53 -15.00
CA PRO A 57 -14.50 -10.55 -14.18
C PRO A 57 -13.75 -10.31 -12.87
N MET A 58 -13.46 -9.03 -12.58
CA MET A 58 -12.74 -8.64 -11.36
C MET A 58 -13.47 -9.18 -10.12
N THR A 59 -12.70 -9.76 -9.21
CA THR A 59 -13.23 -10.23 -7.93
C THR A 59 -13.52 -9.05 -7.00
N ARG A 60 -14.30 -9.28 -5.95
CA ARG A 60 -14.52 -8.28 -4.89
C ARG A 60 -13.21 -7.83 -4.23
N ALA A 61 -12.24 -8.74 -4.12
CA ALA A 61 -10.93 -8.44 -3.57
C ALA A 61 -10.16 -7.45 -4.48
N ASP A 62 -10.22 -7.65 -5.80
CA ASP A 62 -9.59 -6.76 -6.79
C ASP A 62 -10.19 -5.35 -6.72
N TRP A 63 -11.53 -5.25 -6.64
CA TRP A 63 -12.21 -3.97 -6.44
C TRP A 63 -11.79 -3.28 -5.15
N SER A 64 -11.73 -4.02 -4.03
CA SER A 64 -11.32 -3.44 -2.75
C SER A 64 -9.88 -2.89 -2.79
N LEU A 65 -8.99 -3.56 -3.52
CA LEU A 65 -7.61 -3.12 -3.68
C LEU A 65 -7.53 -1.89 -4.60
N ALA A 66 -8.23 -1.92 -5.73
CA ALA A 66 -8.32 -0.79 -6.66
C ALA A 66 -8.86 0.47 -5.98
N LEU A 67 -9.91 0.34 -5.16
CA LEU A 67 -10.48 1.46 -4.40
C LEU A 67 -9.50 2.05 -3.38
N ARG A 68 -8.70 1.22 -2.71
CA ARG A 68 -7.66 1.72 -1.78
C ARG A 68 -6.53 2.45 -2.50
N TRP A 69 -6.11 1.97 -3.68
CA TRP A 69 -5.14 2.68 -4.51
C TRP A 69 -5.70 4.01 -5.02
N LEU A 70 -6.94 4.01 -5.51
CA LEU A 70 -7.61 5.24 -5.93
C LEU A 70 -7.73 6.23 -4.76
N ALA A 71 -8.17 5.77 -3.59
CA ALA A 71 -8.25 6.61 -2.40
C ALA A 71 -6.89 7.22 -2.04
N THR A 72 -5.79 6.45 -2.14
CA THR A 72 -4.43 6.95 -1.92
C THR A 72 -4.04 8.01 -2.96
N ALA A 73 -4.35 7.78 -4.23
CA ALA A 73 -4.04 8.73 -5.32
C ALA A 73 -4.82 10.05 -5.18
N LEU A 74 -6.04 9.99 -4.63
CA LEU A 74 -6.86 11.17 -4.39
C LEU A 74 -6.40 12.01 -3.19
N VAL A 75 -5.54 11.50 -2.31
CA VAL A 75 -5.08 12.24 -1.11
C VAL A 75 -4.41 13.56 -1.49
N LEU A 76 -3.51 13.56 -2.48
CA LEU A 76 -2.77 14.77 -2.87
C LEU A 76 -3.69 15.89 -3.40
N PRO A 77 -4.52 15.68 -4.44
CA PRO A 77 -5.41 16.75 -4.92
C PRO A 77 -6.43 17.18 -3.87
N VAL A 78 -6.92 16.25 -3.04
CA VAL A 78 -7.82 16.59 -1.93
C VAL A 78 -7.10 17.45 -0.88
N ALA A 79 -5.87 17.10 -0.49
CA ALA A 79 -5.09 17.88 0.47
C ALA A 79 -4.79 19.30 -0.06
N LEU A 80 -4.42 19.44 -1.33
CA LEU A 80 -4.20 20.75 -1.95
C LEU A 80 -5.48 21.61 -1.95
N GLY A 81 -6.62 21.02 -2.29
CA GLY A 81 -7.92 21.72 -2.28
C GLY A 81 -8.41 22.07 -0.88
N LEU A 82 -8.30 21.13 0.08
CA LEU A 82 -8.75 21.33 1.45
C LEU A 82 -7.81 22.21 2.27
N GLY A 83 -6.50 22.22 1.98
CA GLY A 83 -5.52 22.98 2.75
C GLY A 83 -5.86 24.46 2.81
N GLY A 84 -6.22 25.07 1.67
CA GLY A 84 -6.62 26.47 1.62
C GLY A 84 -7.97 26.77 2.29
N VAL A 85 -8.84 25.77 2.42
CA VAL A 85 -10.16 25.90 3.07
C VAL A 85 -10.04 25.75 4.58
N LEU A 86 -9.25 24.77 5.04
CA LEU A 86 -9.07 24.45 6.45
C LEU A 86 -8.09 25.41 7.15
N TRP A 87 -7.05 25.86 6.44
CA TRP A 87 -6.03 26.76 6.98
C TRP A 87 -5.72 27.91 5.99
N PRO A 88 -6.64 28.87 5.83
CA PRO A 88 -6.47 29.99 4.92
C PRO A 88 -5.20 30.79 5.24
N GLY A 89 -4.37 31.05 4.23
CA GLY A 89 -3.13 31.83 4.38
C GLY A 89 -1.95 31.09 5.03
N SER A 90 -2.13 29.84 5.47
CA SER A 90 -1.06 29.07 6.12
C SER A 90 0.18 28.86 5.24
N THR A 91 0.02 28.86 3.92
CA THR A 91 1.11 28.69 2.95
C THR A 91 1.48 29.99 2.23
N ASP A 92 1.00 31.14 2.73
CA ASP A 92 1.39 32.45 2.19
C ASP A 92 2.82 32.79 2.64
N LEU A 93 3.73 32.84 1.66
CA LEU A 93 5.14 33.15 1.84
C LEU A 93 5.51 34.51 1.22
N SER A 94 4.53 35.34 0.87
CA SER A 94 4.75 36.64 0.22
C SER A 94 5.65 37.59 1.03
N ALA A 95 5.59 37.49 2.36
CA ALA A 95 6.42 38.28 3.28
C ALA A 95 7.80 37.66 3.56
N VAL A 96 8.09 36.45 3.06
CA VAL A 96 9.33 35.71 3.35
C VAL A 96 10.37 35.97 2.25
N PRO A 97 11.57 36.49 2.59
CA PRO A 97 12.61 36.74 1.60
C PRO A 97 13.24 35.44 1.07
N GLN A 98 13.78 35.48 -0.15
CA GLN A 98 14.55 34.37 -0.71
C GLN A 98 15.92 34.23 -0.02
N PRO A 99 16.47 33.00 0.14
CA PRO A 99 15.97 31.71 -0.36
C PRO A 99 14.99 30.98 0.59
N TRP A 100 14.61 31.60 1.71
CA TRP A 100 13.84 30.95 2.77
C TRP A 100 12.43 30.54 2.32
N ALA A 101 11.79 31.34 1.47
CA ALA A 101 10.49 31.00 0.87
C ALA A 101 10.57 29.70 0.05
N THR A 102 11.64 29.48 -0.71
CA THR A 102 11.87 28.21 -1.43
C THR A 102 12.04 27.03 -0.47
N LEU A 103 12.78 27.21 0.63
CA LEU A 103 12.96 26.15 1.63
C LEU A 103 11.65 25.76 2.32
N PHE A 104 10.81 26.74 2.69
CA PHE A 104 9.49 26.48 3.26
C PHE A 104 8.53 25.82 2.27
N THR A 105 8.60 26.19 1.00
CA THR A 105 7.87 25.49 -0.07
C THR A 105 8.32 24.02 -0.16
N GLY A 106 9.63 23.77 -0.12
CA GLY A 106 10.19 22.42 -0.13
C GLY A 106 9.75 21.58 1.08
N LEU A 107 9.70 22.19 2.27
CA LEU A 107 9.18 21.56 3.48
C LEU A 107 7.69 21.18 3.31
N TYR A 108 6.86 22.08 2.79
CA TYR A 108 5.45 21.80 2.54
C TYR A 108 5.22 20.65 1.54
N LEU A 109 6.06 20.55 0.51
CA LEU A 109 6.02 19.41 -0.41
C LEU A 109 6.37 18.10 0.29
N ALA A 110 7.32 18.12 1.24
CA ALA A 110 7.65 16.96 2.06
C ALA A 110 6.48 16.56 2.98
N GLU A 111 5.79 17.54 3.59
CA GLU A 111 4.57 17.30 4.37
C GLU A 111 3.48 16.62 3.54
N LEU A 112 3.22 17.12 2.32
CA LEU A 112 2.24 16.51 1.41
C LEU A 112 2.64 15.10 0.99
N ALA A 113 3.92 14.87 0.70
CA ALA A 113 4.42 13.54 0.38
C ALA A 113 4.24 12.58 1.58
N ALA A 114 4.58 13.03 2.78
CA ALA A 114 4.40 12.25 4.02
C ALA A 114 2.92 11.92 4.25
N LEU A 115 2.00 12.87 4.03
CA LEU A 115 0.56 12.66 4.11
C LEU A 115 0.09 11.55 3.15
N VAL A 116 0.48 11.63 1.87
CA VAL A 116 0.12 10.63 0.85
C VAL A 116 0.66 9.25 1.21
N VAL A 117 1.93 9.18 1.62
CA VAL A 117 2.56 7.93 2.05
C VAL A 117 1.87 7.38 3.32
N GLY A 118 1.53 8.23 4.27
CA GLY A 118 0.88 7.87 5.53
C GLY A 118 -0.52 7.30 5.32
N VAL A 119 -1.37 7.98 4.54
CA VAL A 119 -2.70 7.48 4.20
C VAL A 119 -2.60 6.22 3.33
N GLY A 120 -1.69 6.19 2.36
CA GLY A 120 -1.43 5.01 1.54
C GLY A 120 -0.99 3.81 2.39
N PHE A 121 -0.12 4.03 3.37
CA PHE A 121 0.28 3.01 4.33
C PHE A 121 -0.90 2.53 5.18
N LEU A 122 -1.74 3.43 5.69
CA LEU A 122 -2.93 3.06 6.45
C LEU A 122 -3.88 2.16 5.66
N LEU A 123 -4.04 2.41 4.36
CA LEU A 123 -4.93 1.65 3.48
C LEU A 123 -4.30 0.33 3.01
N LEU A 124 -3.02 0.33 2.64
CA LEU A 124 -2.38 -0.75 1.89
C LEU A 124 -1.33 -1.53 2.68
N GLY A 125 -0.76 -0.95 3.74
CA GLY A 125 0.39 -1.48 4.48
C GLY A 125 0.05 -2.62 5.45
N ARG A 126 -1.21 -2.76 5.88
CA ARG A 126 -1.60 -3.70 6.94
C ARG A 126 -1.25 -5.17 6.65
N PRO A 127 -1.48 -5.72 5.44
CA PRO A 127 -1.09 -7.10 5.13
C PRO A 127 0.41 -7.35 5.29
N ALA A 128 1.26 -6.36 4.99
CA ALA A 128 2.71 -6.48 5.15
C ALA A 128 3.12 -6.57 6.63
N MET A 129 2.44 -5.81 7.50
CA MET A 129 2.70 -5.89 8.94
C MET A 129 2.22 -7.21 9.55
N VAL A 130 1.06 -7.72 9.13
CA VAL A 130 0.53 -9.01 9.62
C VAL A 130 1.50 -10.16 9.31
N ARG A 131 2.17 -10.12 8.16
CA ARG A 131 3.20 -11.12 7.79
C ARG A 131 4.39 -11.17 8.73
N GLN A 132 4.61 -10.16 9.57
CA GLN A 132 5.70 -10.14 10.56
C GLN A 132 5.38 -10.98 11.81
N GLY A 133 4.19 -11.57 11.91
CA GLY A 133 3.86 -12.54 12.96
C GLY A 133 3.76 -11.94 14.37
N ARG A 134 3.54 -10.62 14.50
CA ARG A 134 3.30 -9.96 15.80
C ARG A 134 1.88 -10.21 16.30
N SER A 135 1.60 -9.81 17.54
CA SER A 135 0.23 -9.87 18.06
C SER A 135 -0.71 -8.94 17.25
N PRO A 136 -1.99 -9.29 17.05
CA PRO A 136 -2.95 -8.45 16.33
C PRO A 136 -3.09 -7.05 16.93
N GLY A 137 -3.08 -6.95 18.26
CA GLY A 137 -3.12 -5.69 18.99
C GLY A 137 -1.89 -4.82 18.72
N LEU A 138 -0.69 -5.39 18.85
CA LEU A 138 0.56 -4.64 18.61
C LEU A 138 0.71 -4.27 17.13
N THR A 139 0.28 -5.14 16.22
CA THR A 139 0.26 -4.85 14.77
C THR A 139 -0.67 -3.68 14.46
N THR A 140 -1.86 -3.67 15.05
CA THR A 140 -2.82 -2.58 14.86
C THR A 140 -2.31 -1.28 15.47
N ALA A 141 -1.77 -1.33 16.68
CA ALA A 141 -1.19 -0.16 17.35
C ALA A 141 -0.04 0.43 16.51
N ALA A 142 0.88 -0.40 16.02
CA ALA A 142 1.99 0.05 15.18
C ALA A 142 1.53 0.55 13.81
N HIS A 143 0.50 -0.05 13.22
CA HIS A 143 -0.09 0.40 11.95
C HIS A 143 -0.64 1.82 12.06
N LEU A 144 -1.39 2.08 13.13
CA LEU A 144 -1.93 3.40 13.44
C LEU A 144 -0.82 4.39 13.82
N ALA A 145 0.17 3.96 14.61
CA ALA A 145 1.29 4.80 15.02
C ALA A 145 2.13 5.28 13.83
N ILE A 146 2.49 4.38 12.91
CA ILE A 146 3.23 4.75 11.68
C ILE A 146 2.38 5.68 10.82
N GLY A 147 1.09 5.39 10.67
CA GLY A 147 0.17 6.28 9.95
C GLY A 147 0.15 7.69 10.56
N TRP A 148 0.01 7.79 11.89
CA TRP A 148 0.01 9.08 12.60
C TRP A 148 1.33 9.84 12.44
N LEU A 149 2.47 9.16 12.60
CA LEU A 149 3.81 9.73 12.42
C LEU A 149 4.05 10.33 11.03
N LEU A 150 3.31 9.88 10.01
CA LEU A 150 3.41 10.37 8.64
C LEU A 150 2.36 11.43 8.31
N VAL A 151 1.13 11.27 8.82
CA VAL A 151 -0.01 12.14 8.50
C VAL A 151 -0.02 13.42 9.32
N SER A 152 0.46 13.39 10.57
CA SER A 152 0.25 14.50 11.53
C SER A 152 0.93 15.80 11.13
N TRP A 153 2.01 15.76 10.35
CA TRP A 153 2.76 16.94 9.93
C TRP A 153 1.90 17.94 9.15
N TRP A 154 1.00 17.44 8.31
CA TRP A 154 0.15 18.30 7.49
C TRP A 154 -0.80 19.18 8.33
N PRO A 155 -1.65 18.65 9.23
CA PRO A 155 -2.45 19.52 10.08
C PRO A 155 -1.59 20.27 11.12
N GLN A 156 -0.54 19.65 11.66
CA GLN A 156 0.32 20.26 12.67
C GLN A 156 0.94 21.57 12.18
N ASP A 157 1.67 21.52 11.07
CA ASP A 157 2.43 22.67 10.61
C ASP A 157 1.51 23.78 10.08
N ASN A 158 0.40 23.44 9.42
CA ASN A 158 -0.58 24.45 9.00
C ASN A 158 -1.25 25.15 10.19
N LEU A 159 -1.53 24.42 11.28
CA LEU A 159 -2.04 25.04 12.52
C LEU A 159 -0.97 25.93 13.17
N TYR A 160 0.29 25.49 13.24
CA TYR A 160 1.38 26.30 13.81
C TYR A 160 1.62 27.59 13.02
N ARG A 161 1.53 27.54 11.68
CA ARG A 161 1.71 28.72 10.82
C ARG A 161 0.65 29.80 11.07
N LEU A 162 -0.54 29.40 11.52
CA LEU A 162 -1.65 30.31 11.84
C LEU A 162 -1.74 30.68 13.32
N ALA A 163 -1.00 30.00 14.19
CA ALA A 163 -1.01 30.28 15.61
C ALA A 163 -0.32 31.61 15.91
N ALA A 164 -0.98 32.46 16.69
CA ALA A 164 -0.37 33.71 17.14
C ALA A 164 0.84 33.40 18.05
N LYS A 165 1.93 34.17 17.91
CA LYS A 165 3.20 33.90 18.62
C LYS A 165 3.12 34.21 20.11
N ASP A 166 2.17 35.02 20.52
CA ASP A 166 1.89 35.45 21.87
C ASP A 166 0.70 34.72 22.51
N ASP A 167 -0.01 33.85 21.77
CA ASP A 167 -1.07 32.99 22.29
C ASP A 167 -0.49 31.71 22.92
N TRP A 168 0.00 31.85 24.15
CA TRP A 168 0.60 30.73 24.88
C TRP A 168 -0.32 29.53 25.10
N PRO A 169 -1.62 29.69 25.43
CA PRO A 169 -2.55 28.56 25.50
C PRO A 169 -2.66 27.77 24.19
N GLN A 170 -2.78 28.45 23.05
CA GLN A 170 -2.83 27.79 21.74
C GLN A 170 -1.51 27.06 21.42
N GLN A 171 -0.38 27.74 21.62
CA GLN A 171 0.95 27.15 21.41
C GLN A 171 1.16 25.90 22.27
N ALA A 172 0.83 25.97 23.56
CA ALA A 172 0.91 24.82 24.47
C ALA A 172 0.00 23.67 24.01
N THR A 173 -1.22 23.98 23.58
CA THR A 173 -2.15 22.96 23.07
C THR A 173 -1.57 22.23 21.86
N LEU A 174 -1.04 22.97 20.87
CA LEU A 174 -0.45 22.38 19.67
C LEU A 174 0.77 21.49 20.01
N VAL A 175 1.66 21.97 20.90
CA VAL A 175 2.84 21.22 21.33
C VAL A 175 2.44 19.92 22.01
N TYR A 176 1.50 19.95 22.95
CA TYR A 176 1.10 18.76 23.67
C TYR A 176 0.33 17.78 22.79
N VAL A 177 -0.63 18.26 21.99
CA VAL A 177 -1.47 17.39 21.15
C VAL A 177 -0.64 16.67 20.10
N PHE A 178 0.26 17.36 19.41
CA PHE A 178 1.05 16.74 18.35
C PHE A 178 2.30 16.05 18.89
N ASN A 179 3.13 16.73 19.68
CA ASN A 179 4.44 16.18 20.02
C ASN A 179 4.35 15.00 20.98
N VAL A 180 3.44 15.04 21.97
CA VAL A 180 3.29 13.91 22.91
C VAL A 180 2.73 12.69 22.18
N THR A 181 1.76 12.88 21.28
CA THR A 181 1.20 11.74 20.51
C THR A 181 2.21 11.16 19.53
N LEU A 182 3.10 11.98 18.95
CA LEU A 182 4.24 11.53 18.15
C LEU A 182 5.24 10.71 18.99
N MET A 183 5.56 11.14 20.20
CA MET A 183 6.43 10.37 21.13
C MET A 183 5.81 9.02 21.48
N ILE A 184 4.50 8.99 21.78
CA ILE A 184 3.78 7.75 22.06
C ILE A 184 3.79 6.83 20.83
N ALA A 185 3.52 7.37 19.63
CA ALA A 185 3.55 6.60 18.40
C ALA A 185 4.95 6.01 18.14
N ALA A 186 6.01 6.79 18.31
CA ALA A 186 7.39 6.32 18.19
C ALA A 186 7.70 5.19 19.20
N ALA A 187 7.25 5.31 20.46
CA ALA A 187 7.41 4.26 21.45
C ALA A 187 6.70 2.96 21.04
N VAL A 188 5.48 3.04 20.49
CA VAL A 188 4.76 1.87 19.96
C VAL A 188 5.54 1.21 18.83
N VAL A 189 6.11 1.99 17.90
CA VAL A 189 6.94 1.47 16.80
C VAL A 189 8.19 0.79 17.35
N ALA A 190 8.86 1.38 18.35
CA ALA A 190 10.03 0.78 18.98
C ALA A 190 9.70 -0.59 19.62
N VAL A 191 8.55 -0.70 20.30
CA VAL A 191 8.07 -1.98 20.85
C VAL A 191 7.76 -2.98 19.74
N PHE A 192 7.11 -2.56 18.66
CA PHE A 192 6.81 -3.43 17.51
C PHE A 192 8.07 -3.96 16.83
N ALA A 193 9.11 -3.13 16.70
CA ALA A 193 10.39 -3.50 16.09
C ALA A 193 11.17 -4.51 16.93
N THR A 194 11.13 -4.39 18.26
CA THR A 194 11.98 -5.18 19.18
C THR A 194 11.33 -6.46 19.71
N ARG A 195 9.99 -6.56 19.74
CA ARG A 195 9.29 -7.78 20.16
C ARG A 195 9.60 -8.95 19.21
N PRO A 196 9.68 -10.21 19.65
CA PRO A 196 9.81 -11.37 18.74
C PRO A 196 8.46 -11.75 18.10
N PRO A 197 8.47 -12.50 16.96
CA PRO A 197 7.25 -13.07 16.40
C PRO A 197 6.61 -14.05 17.40
N ARG A 198 5.30 -14.23 17.31
CA ARG A 198 4.64 -15.26 18.13
C ARG A 198 5.16 -16.65 17.73
N PRO A 199 5.44 -17.54 18.70
CA PRO A 199 5.73 -18.94 18.41
C PRO A 199 4.57 -19.55 17.63
N ALA A 200 4.88 -20.39 16.63
CA ALA A 200 3.88 -21.25 16.03
C ALA A 200 3.43 -22.25 17.11
N GLY A 201 2.17 -22.13 17.54
CA GLY A 201 1.50 -23.12 18.39
C GLY A 201 0.98 -24.27 17.55
#